data_AF-A0AA41UV38-F1
#
_entry.id   AF-A0AA41UV38-F1
#
_cell.length_a   1.000
_cell.length_b   1.000
_cell.length_c   1.000
_cell.angle_alpha   90.00
_cell.angle_beta   90.00
_cell.angle_gamma   90.00
#
_symmetry.space_group_name_H-M   'P 1'
#
loop_
_entity.id
_entity.type
_entity.pdbx_description
1 polymer ?
#
loop_
_entity_poly.entity_id
_entity_poly.type
_entity_poly.pdbx_seq_one_letter_code
_entity_poly.pdbx_strand_id
1 'polypeptide(L)'
;MSYKGLNPRSSIGSRVFDSSNSLPVNYIIRRQYVSNITRDKKSQKTLVYLSVLVCAMVGATYAAVPLYRRFCQATGYGGTVQRRETVEEKIARHSQDGTAPTREIVVQFNADVADGMQWKFTPTQREVRVKPGESALAFYTAENCSSTPITGVSTYNVTPMKVP
;
A
#
# COMPACT_ATOMS: atom_id res chain seq x y z
N MET A 1 1.90 -60.18 90.30
CA MET A 1 2.53 -58.84 90.29
C MET A 1 1.46 -57.84 89.85
N SER A 2 0.74 -57.18 90.78
CA SER A 2 1.05 -55.85 91.35
C SER A 2 1.01 -54.73 90.29
N TYR A 3 0.15 -53.70 90.32
CA TYR A 3 -0.63 -53.07 91.40
C TYR A 3 -1.94 -52.42 90.89
N LYS A 4 -2.96 -52.38 91.75
CA LYS A 4 -4.10 -51.44 91.72
C LYS A 4 -3.61 -50.03 92.09
N GLY A 5 -4.22 -49.00 91.48
CA GLY A 5 -4.17 -47.62 91.98
C GLY A 5 -5.31 -46.79 91.40
N LEU A 6 -6.34 -46.53 92.22
CA LEU A 6 -7.47 -45.63 91.93
C LEU A 6 -7.04 -44.15 92.08
N ASN A 7 -7.51 -43.31 91.14
CA ASN A 7 -8.19 -41.97 91.21
C ASN A 7 -8.22 -41.16 92.55
N PRO A 8 -8.71 -39.88 92.63
CA PRO A 8 -9.14 -38.89 91.60
C PRO A 8 -8.79 -37.39 91.90
N ARG A 9 -8.93 -36.47 90.93
CA ARG A 9 -9.20 -35.00 91.02
C ARG A 9 -8.79 -34.39 89.67
N SER A 10 -9.53 -33.53 88.95
CA SER A 10 -10.57 -32.58 89.32
C SER A 10 -11.23 -31.99 88.05
N SER A 11 -12.53 -31.71 88.13
CA SER A 11 -13.26 -30.60 87.47
C SER A 11 -13.51 -30.70 85.94
N ILE A 12 -14.73 -31.05 85.49
CA ILE A 12 -15.87 -30.15 85.19
C ILE A 12 -15.64 -29.28 83.94
N GLY A 13 -16.54 -29.39 82.96
CA GLY A 13 -16.72 -28.43 81.86
C GLY A 13 -17.26 -29.10 80.59
N SER A 14 -18.50 -29.61 80.60
CA SER A 14 -19.69 -28.95 79.99
C SER A 14 -19.59 -28.71 78.47
N ARG A 15 -20.50 -29.38 77.74
CA ARG A 15 -20.84 -29.08 76.34
C ARG A 15 -21.20 -27.60 76.22
N VAL A 16 -20.56 -26.89 75.30
CA VAL A 16 -21.04 -25.61 74.77
C VAL A 16 -21.08 -25.74 73.26
N PHE A 17 -22.31 -25.66 72.74
CA PHE A 17 -22.61 -25.39 71.34
C PHE A 17 -22.05 -24.01 71.04
N ASP A 18 -21.10 -23.86 70.10
CA ASP A 18 -20.69 -22.54 69.62
C ASP A 18 -20.57 -22.51 68.09
N SER A 19 -21.09 -21.42 67.56
CA SER A 19 -21.44 -21.11 66.19
C SER A 19 -20.37 -20.16 65.65
N SER A 20 -19.37 -20.62 64.90
CA SER A 20 -18.57 -19.72 64.03
C SER A 20 -17.62 -20.44 63.05
N ASN A 21 -17.78 -20.14 61.76
CA ASN A 21 -16.75 -19.99 60.72
C ASN A 21 -15.47 -20.85 60.73
N SER A 22 -15.29 -21.64 59.66
CA SER A 22 -14.05 -21.59 58.84
C SER A 22 -14.11 -22.55 57.64
N LEU A 23 -14.44 -22.02 56.45
CA LEU A 23 -13.98 -22.63 55.18
C LEU A 23 -12.46 -22.39 55.07
N PRO A 24 -11.66 -23.37 54.59
CA PRO A 24 -10.21 -23.24 54.61
C PRO A 24 -9.74 -22.10 53.69
N VAL A 25 -9.00 -21.15 54.28
CA VAL A 25 -8.38 -19.95 53.68
C VAL A 25 -7.61 -20.25 52.38
N ASN A 26 -7.16 -21.49 52.19
CA ASN A 26 -6.48 -21.98 50.99
C ASN A 26 -7.32 -21.89 49.69
N TYR A 27 -8.66 -21.94 49.76
CA TYR A 27 -9.51 -21.90 48.57
C TYR A 27 -9.59 -20.50 47.94
N ILE A 28 -9.64 -19.46 48.77
CA ILE A 28 -9.81 -18.06 48.32
C ILE A 28 -8.51 -17.55 47.67
N ILE A 29 -7.35 -17.86 48.27
CA ILE A 29 -6.02 -17.51 47.76
C ILE A 29 -5.77 -18.15 46.37
N ARG A 30 -6.15 -19.41 46.17
CA ARG A 30 -5.99 -20.10 44.87
C ARG A 30 -6.85 -19.50 43.76
N ARG A 31 -8.06 -19.04 44.09
CA ARG A 31 -9.00 -18.45 43.12
C ARG A 31 -8.49 -17.10 42.60
N GLN A 32 -7.89 -16.30 43.48
CA GLN A 32 -7.31 -15.01 43.10
C GLN A 32 -6.09 -15.16 42.19
N TYR A 33 -5.22 -16.16 42.44
CA TYR A 33 -4.02 -16.40 41.63
C TYR A 33 -4.32 -16.78 40.17
N VAL A 34 -5.31 -17.65 39.93
CA VAL A 34 -5.72 -18.08 38.57
C VAL A 34 -6.38 -16.93 37.78
N SER A 35 -7.09 -16.02 38.46
CA SER A 35 -7.72 -14.85 37.83
C SER A 35 -6.70 -13.82 37.34
N ASN A 36 -5.57 -13.67 38.05
CA ASN A 36 -4.50 -12.75 37.63
C ASN A 36 -3.68 -13.32 36.47
N ILE A 37 -3.42 -14.63 36.44
CA ILE A 37 -2.73 -15.30 35.31
C ILE A 37 -3.55 -15.22 34.02
N THR A 38 -4.88 -15.34 34.12
CA THR A 38 -5.77 -15.17 32.96
C THR A 38 -5.88 -13.71 32.52
N ARG A 39 -5.84 -12.74 33.44
CA ARG A 39 -5.70 -11.31 33.12
C ARG A 39 -4.36 -10.99 32.45
N ASP A 40 -3.23 -11.50 32.96
CA ASP A 40 -1.91 -11.28 32.34
C ASP A 40 -1.83 -11.91 30.95
N LYS A 41 -2.32 -13.14 30.77
CA LYS A 41 -2.38 -13.77 29.44
C LYS A 41 -3.34 -13.06 28.48
N LYS A 42 -4.47 -12.52 28.97
CA LYS A 42 -5.44 -11.77 28.16
C LYS A 42 -4.95 -10.35 27.85
N SER A 43 -4.24 -9.72 28.79
CA SER A 43 -3.57 -8.42 28.64
C SER A 43 -2.41 -8.52 27.65
N GLN A 44 -1.58 -9.57 27.75
CA GLN A 44 -0.51 -9.83 26.80
C GLN A 44 -1.04 -10.07 25.39
N LYS A 45 -2.12 -10.86 25.23
CA LYS A 45 -2.79 -11.01 23.94
C LYS A 45 -3.32 -9.67 23.41
N THR A 46 -3.94 -8.86 24.26
CA THR A 46 -4.46 -7.53 23.90
C THR A 46 -3.34 -6.59 23.44
N LEU A 47 -2.19 -6.58 24.14
CA LEU A 47 -1.00 -5.83 23.74
C LEU A 47 -0.46 -6.28 22.38
N VAL A 48 -0.43 -7.59 22.11
CA VAL A 48 -0.03 -8.12 20.80
C VAL A 48 -1.01 -7.70 19.70
N TYR A 49 -2.32 -7.73 19.95
CA TYR A 49 -3.29 -7.25 18.96
C TYR A 49 -3.15 -5.75 18.67
N LEU A 50 -2.94 -4.93 19.70
CA LEU A 50 -2.73 -3.50 19.54
C LEU A 50 -1.42 -3.18 18.81
N SER A 51 -0.33 -3.89 19.10
CA SER A 51 0.94 -3.67 18.41
C SER A 51 0.88 -4.09 16.94
N VAL A 52 0.23 -5.21 16.62
CA VAL A 52 -0.02 -5.65 15.23
C VAL A 52 -0.88 -4.64 14.49
N LEU A 53 -1.93 -4.09 15.12
CA LEU A 53 -2.78 -3.07 14.52
C LEU A 53 -1.99 -1.81 14.15
N VAL A 54 -1.15 -1.32 15.07
CA VAL A 54 -0.32 -0.13 14.84
C VAL A 54 0.69 -0.39 13.72
N CYS A 55 1.39 -1.54 13.76
CA CYS A 55 2.32 -1.92 12.69
C CYS A 55 1.61 -2.06 11.34
N ALA A 56 0.38 -2.59 11.31
CA ALA A 56 -0.40 -2.71 10.08
C ALA A 56 -0.79 -1.34 9.51
N MET A 57 -1.21 -0.38 10.35
CA MET A 57 -1.56 0.98 9.92
C MET A 57 -0.35 1.73 9.34
N VAL A 58 0.80 1.62 10.02
CA VAL A 58 2.06 2.21 9.53
C VAL A 58 2.51 1.54 8.23
N GLY A 59 2.44 0.21 8.18
CA GLY A 59 2.76 -0.57 6.97
C GLY A 59 1.86 -0.20 5.80
N ALA A 60 0.56 -0.04 6.02
CA ALA A 60 -0.40 0.37 4.99
C ALA A 60 -0.11 1.78 4.45
N THR A 61 0.22 2.72 5.34
CA THR A 61 0.57 4.11 4.95
C THR A 61 1.82 4.14 4.08
N TYR A 62 2.86 3.38 4.46
CA TYR A 62 4.09 3.27 3.68
C TYR A 62 3.88 2.53 2.35
N ALA A 63 3.05 1.47 2.34
CA ALA A 63 2.77 0.67 1.15
C ALA A 63 1.80 1.35 0.16
N ALA A 64 1.02 2.34 0.58
CA ALA A 64 0.05 3.02 -0.27
C ALA A 64 0.69 3.70 -1.48
N VAL A 65 1.83 4.37 -1.29
CA VAL A 65 2.54 5.08 -2.39
C VAL A 65 3.03 4.13 -3.49
N PRO A 66 3.81 3.06 -3.21
CA PRO A 66 4.23 2.13 -4.26
C PRO A 66 3.06 1.35 -4.87
N LEU A 67 2.01 1.04 -4.09
CA LEU A 67 0.80 0.40 -4.61
C LEU A 67 0.07 1.31 -5.62
N TYR A 68 -0.10 2.59 -5.29
CA TYR A 68 -0.69 3.59 -6.19
C TYR A 68 0.14 3.74 -7.46
N ARG A 69 1.48 3.81 -7.34
CA ARG A 69 2.38 3.88 -8.50
C ARG A 69 2.24 2.64 -9.41
N ARG A 70 2.16 1.43 -8.84
CA ARG A 70 1.91 0.18 -9.60
C ARG A 70 0.56 0.19 -10.30
N PHE A 71 -0.48 0.71 -9.64
CA PHE A 71 -1.80 0.87 -10.23
C PHE A 71 -1.82 1.87 -11.38
N CYS A 72 -1.23 3.06 -11.20
CA CYS A 72 -1.08 4.07 -12.25
C CYS A 72 -0.29 3.53 -13.44
N GLN A 73 0.79 2.78 -13.20
CA GLN A 73 1.58 2.14 -14.25
C GLN A 73 0.80 1.05 -14.99
N ALA A 74 -0.10 0.32 -14.35
CA ALA A 74 -0.89 -0.74 -14.98
C ALA A 74 -2.07 -0.20 -15.79
N THR A 75 -2.74 0.85 -15.27
CA THR A 75 -3.96 1.43 -15.87
C THR A 75 -3.68 2.60 -16.81
N GLY A 76 -2.52 3.24 -16.70
CA GLY A 76 -2.17 4.43 -17.48
C GLY A 76 -2.92 5.70 -17.04
N TYR A 77 -3.47 5.71 -15.82
CA TYR A 77 -4.20 6.86 -15.28
C TYR A 77 -3.23 8.05 -15.07
N GLY A 78 -3.49 9.18 -15.73
CA GLY A 78 -2.67 10.41 -15.62
C GLY A 78 -1.67 10.66 -16.76
N GLY A 79 -1.77 9.96 -17.89
CA GLY A 79 -0.97 10.28 -19.09
C GLY A 79 0.49 9.85 -19.02
N THR A 80 0.91 9.15 -17.96
CA THR A 80 2.21 8.49 -17.96
C THR A 80 2.20 7.41 -19.02
N VAL A 81 2.90 7.64 -20.13
CA VAL A 81 3.26 6.59 -21.09
C VAL A 81 3.73 5.38 -20.30
N GLN A 82 3.22 4.19 -20.61
CA GLN A 82 3.72 2.96 -19.99
C GLN A 82 5.17 2.77 -20.40
N ARG A 83 6.08 3.41 -19.65
CA ARG A 83 7.49 3.06 -19.53
C ARG A 83 7.55 1.77 -18.71
N ARG A 84 6.80 0.76 -19.13
CA ARG A 84 7.05 -0.62 -18.70
C ARG A 84 8.28 -1.04 -19.46
N GLU A 85 9.40 -0.89 -18.75
CA GLU A 85 10.72 -1.31 -19.16
C GLU A 85 11.15 -0.66 -20.48
N THR A 86 12.44 -0.72 -20.76
CA THR A 86 13.02 -0.10 -21.92
C THR A 86 12.30 -0.60 -23.17
N VAL A 87 12.09 0.29 -24.14
CA VAL A 87 11.60 -0.08 -25.48
C VAL A 87 12.38 -1.31 -26.01
N GLU A 88 13.64 -1.44 -25.60
CA GLU A 88 14.56 -2.55 -25.83
C GLU A 88 14.10 -3.91 -25.27
N GLU A 89 13.58 -4.03 -24.04
CA GLU A 89 13.24 -5.34 -23.46
C GLU A 89 11.93 -5.90 -24.05
N LYS A 90 10.99 -5.03 -24.46
CA LYS A 90 9.78 -5.45 -25.18
C LYS A 90 10.10 -5.85 -26.62
N ILE A 91 11.04 -5.18 -27.28
CA ILE A 91 11.57 -5.61 -28.59
C ILE A 91 12.30 -6.94 -28.46
N ALA A 92 13.12 -7.14 -27.42
CA ALA A 92 13.82 -8.40 -27.18
C ALA A 92 12.86 -9.56 -26.88
N ARG A 93 11.84 -9.37 -26.04
CA ARG A 93 10.81 -10.39 -25.78
C ARG A 93 9.94 -10.69 -27.00
N HIS A 94 9.60 -9.70 -27.83
CA HIS A 94 8.88 -9.94 -29.10
C HIS A 94 9.78 -10.52 -30.21
N SER A 95 11.10 -10.36 -30.12
CA SER A 95 12.04 -11.02 -31.04
C SER A 95 12.22 -12.52 -30.77
N GLN A 96 11.98 -12.98 -29.54
CA GLN A 96 12.04 -14.40 -29.19
C GLN A 96 10.78 -15.18 -29.63
N ASP A 97 9.65 -14.51 -29.80
CA ASP A 97 8.37 -15.13 -30.20
C ASP A 97 8.10 -15.06 -31.72
N GLY A 98 9.14 -14.78 -32.53
CA GLY A 98 9.06 -14.69 -33.99
C GLY A 98 8.16 -13.58 -34.54
N THR A 99 7.51 -12.80 -33.67
CA THR A 99 6.57 -11.74 -34.04
C THR A 99 7.23 -10.41 -33.76
N ALA A 100 8.19 -10.04 -34.62
CA ALA A 100 8.59 -8.65 -34.73
C ALA A 100 7.31 -7.80 -34.88
N PRO A 101 7.16 -6.68 -34.16
CA PRO A 101 6.04 -5.78 -34.41
C PRO A 101 6.30 -5.09 -35.75
N THR A 102 6.04 -5.77 -36.85
CA THR A 102 5.92 -5.22 -38.22
C THR A 102 4.63 -4.41 -38.32
N ARG A 103 4.22 -3.74 -37.25
CA ARG A 103 3.09 -2.83 -37.25
C ARG A 103 3.64 -1.45 -37.54
N GLU A 104 3.36 -0.95 -38.74
CA GLU A 104 3.63 0.43 -39.11
C GLU A 104 2.83 1.35 -38.16
N ILE A 105 3.53 2.27 -37.50
CA ILE A 105 2.94 3.28 -36.64
C ILE A 105 2.80 4.56 -37.46
N VAL A 106 1.58 5.06 -37.54
CA VAL A 106 1.28 6.35 -38.18
C VAL A 106 1.32 7.43 -37.10
N VAL A 107 2.27 8.35 -37.19
CA VAL A 107 2.37 9.52 -36.32
C VAL A 107 1.77 10.70 -37.04
N GLN A 108 0.74 11.31 -36.46
CA GLN A 108 0.14 12.53 -36.97
C GLN A 108 0.64 13.74 -36.17
N PHE A 109 1.11 14.75 -36.89
CA PHE A 109 1.61 16.00 -36.31
C PHE A 109 0.53 17.07 -36.40
N ASN A 110 0.12 17.59 -35.25
CA ASN A 110 -0.76 18.74 -35.16
C ASN A 110 0.01 19.99 -34.70
N ALA A 111 -0.44 21.14 -35.17
CA ALA A 111 0.13 22.44 -34.83
C ALA A 111 -1.01 23.43 -34.61
N ASP A 112 -1.22 23.81 -33.35
CA ASP A 112 -2.23 24.79 -32.96
C ASP A 112 -1.54 26.04 -32.41
N VAL A 113 -2.13 27.20 -32.68
CA VAL A 113 -1.70 28.49 -32.12
C VAL A 113 -2.81 29.04 -31.23
N ALA A 114 -2.44 29.81 -30.21
CA ALA A 114 -3.41 30.43 -29.32
C ALA A 114 -4.25 31.48 -30.05
N ASP A 115 -5.53 31.61 -29.65
CA ASP A 115 -6.44 32.60 -30.21
C ASP A 115 -5.86 34.03 -30.05
N GLY A 116 -5.73 34.75 -31.17
CA GLY A 116 -5.16 36.10 -31.21
C GLY A 116 -3.64 36.17 -31.43
N MET A 117 -2.92 35.03 -31.42
CA MET A 117 -1.51 34.99 -31.80
C MET A 117 -1.37 34.97 -33.33
N GLN A 118 -0.83 36.04 -33.91
CA GLN A 118 -0.65 36.21 -35.36
C GLN A 118 0.56 35.43 -35.91
N TRP A 119 0.81 34.23 -35.39
CA TRP A 119 1.85 33.34 -35.87
C TRP A 119 1.24 32.26 -36.74
N LYS A 120 1.88 31.99 -37.88
CA LYS A 120 1.58 30.84 -38.71
C LYS A 120 2.52 29.72 -38.33
N PHE A 121 2.01 28.76 -37.55
CA PHE A 121 2.75 27.57 -37.15
C PHE A 121 2.15 26.35 -37.84
N THR A 122 2.91 25.75 -38.76
CA THR A 122 2.43 24.60 -39.55
C THR A 122 3.49 23.51 -39.62
N PRO A 123 3.10 22.22 -39.49
CA PRO A 123 4.03 21.12 -39.70
C PRO A 123 4.37 21.03 -41.19
N THR A 124 5.65 20.79 -41.51
CA THR A 124 6.07 20.55 -42.90
C THR A 124 5.51 19.22 -43.42
N GLN A 125 5.32 18.25 -42.52
CA GLN A 125 4.78 16.92 -42.80
C GLN A 125 3.69 16.61 -41.78
N ARG A 126 2.45 16.39 -42.22
CA ARG A 126 1.31 16.12 -41.31
C ARG A 126 1.26 14.68 -40.82
N GLU A 127 1.83 13.75 -41.59
CA GLU A 127 1.81 12.32 -41.29
C GLU A 127 3.17 11.72 -41.61
N VAL A 128 3.71 10.93 -40.69
CA VAL A 128 4.92 10.13 -40.91
C VAL A 128 4.65 8.70 -40.44
N ARG A 129 5.05 7.74 -41.28
CA ARG A 129 4.95 6.31 -41.02
C ARG A 129 6.30 5.82 -40.54
N VAL A 130 6.33 5.22 -39.36
CA VAL A 130 7.57 4.73 -38.73
C VAL A 130 7.38 3.30 -38.26
N LYS A 131 8.46 2.51 -38.33
CA LYS A 131 8.49 1.20 -37.68
C LYS A 131 8.96 1.34 -36.23
N PRO A 132 8.51 0.47 -35.32
CA PRO A 132 9.05 0.43 -33.95
C PRO A 132 10.57 0.28 -33.96
N GLY A 133 11.28 1.21 -33.34
CA GLY A 133 12.76 1.26 -33.31
C GLY A 133 13.39 2.19 -34.35
N GLU A 134 12.61 2.74 -35.29
CA GLU A 134 13.05 3.74 -36.24
C GLU A 134 12.99 5.14 -35.63
N SER A 135 14.03 5.95 -35.82
CA SER A 135 14.05 7.35 -35.43
C SER A 135 13.66 8.23 -36.62
N ALA A 136 12.60 9.03 -36.47
CA ALA A 136 12.16 9.98 -37.50
C ALA A 136 12.26 11.42 -37.00
N LEU A 137 12.62 12.32 -37.91
CA LEU A 137 12.68 13.77 -37.64
C LEU A 137 11.41 14.45 -38.12
N ALA A 138 10.87 15.34 -37.29
CA ALA A 138 9.71 16.16 -37.62
C ALA A 138 10.13 17.63 -37.79
N PHE A 139 9.75 18.25 -38.91
CA PHE A 139 10.05 19.64 -39.22
C PHE A 139 8.79 20.51 -39.12
N TYR A 140 8.95 21.71 -38.57
CA TYR A 140 7.90 22.70 -38.41
C TYR A 140 8.36 24.05 -38.97
N THR A 141 7.42 24.80 -39.54
CA THR A 141 7.64 26.18 -40.00
C THR A 141 6.84 27.13 -39.11
N ALA A 142 7.51 28.16 -38.59
CA ALA A 142 6.92 29.21 -37.76
C ALA A 142 7.20 30.57 -38.41
N GLU A 143 6.15 31.32 -38.73
CA GLU A 143 6.25 32.64 -39.34
C GLU A 143 5.46 33.65 -38.50
N ASN A 144 6.09 34.78 -38.15
CA ASN A 144 5.41 35.88 -37.47
C ASN A 144 4.78 36.80 -38.51
N CYS A 145 3.45 36.83 -38.59
CA CYS A 145 2.71 37.68 -39.54
C CYS A 145 2.36 39.06 -38.96
N SER A 146 2.81 39.39 -37.74
CA SER A 146 2.55 40.69 -37.11
C SER A 146 3.66 41.71 -37.37
N SER A 147 3.33 42.99 -37.21
CA SER A 147 4.25 44.11 -37.32
C SER A 147 5.12 44.34 -36.06
N THR A 148 4.91 43.56 -35.00
CA THR A 148 5.62 43.68 -33.73
C THR A 148 6.34 42.38 -33.37
N PRO A 149 7.48 42.43 -32.68
CA PRO A 149 8.10 41.21 -32.16
C PRO A 149 7.16 40.58 -31.11
N ILE A 150 6.74 39.35 -31.36
CA ILE A 150 5.96 38.53 -30.42
C ILE A 150 6.90 37.45 -29.86
N THR A 151 6.81 37.16 -28.57
CA THR A 151 7.50 36.03 -27.94
C THR A 151 6.46 34.99 -27.54
N GLY A 152 6.65 33.75 -27.98
CA GLY A 152 5.77 32.62 -27.65
C GLY A 152 6.58 31.44 -27.12
N VAL A 153 5.96 30.63 -26.26
CA VAL A 153 6.52 29.36 -25.78
C VAL A 153 5.69 28.23 -26.39
N SER A 154 6.36 27.29 -27.06
CA SER A 154 5.72 26.10 -27.60
C SER A 154 5.81 24.95 -26.59
N THR A 155 4.67 24.30 -26.31
CA THR A 155 4.59 23.09 -25.47
C THR A 155 4.10 21.93 -26.33
N TYR A 156 4.73 20.77 -26.21
CA TYR A 156 4.34 19.57 -26.96
C TYR A 156 3.58 18.59 -26.07
N ASN A 157 2.63 17.86 -26.65
CA ASN A 157 1.95 16.73 -26.02
C ASN A 157 1.88 15.55 -27.00
N VAL A 158 1.96 14.32 -26.47
CA VAL A 158 1.86 13.09 -27.24
C VAL A 158 0.71 12.26 -26.69
N THR A 159 -0.35 12.08 -27.48
CA THR A 159 -1.52 11.30 -27.09
C THR A 159 -1.62 10.04 -27.95
N PRO A 160 -1.45 8.83 -27.38
CA PRO A 160 -1.66 7.60 -28.12
C PRO A 160 -3.16 7.42 -28.40
N MET A 161 -3.50 7.07 -29.64
CA MET A 161 -4.88 6.70 -29.98
C MET A 161 -5.22 5.38 -29.30
N LYS A 162 -6.29 5.38 -28.50
CA LYS A 162 -6.85 4.16 -27.94
C LYS A 162 -7.68 3.48 -29.02
N VAL A 163 -7.13 2.41 -29.59
CA VAL A 163 -7.88 1.51 -30.47
C VAL A 163 -8.88 0.72 -29.61
N PRO A 164 -10.19 0.76 -29.91
CA PRO A 164 -11.19 -0.08 -29.25
C PRO A 164 -11.01 -1.56 -29.60
#